data_AF-A0A6U2PPT8-F1
#
_entry.id   AF-A0A6U2PPT8-F1
#
_cell.length_a   1.000
_cell.length_b   1.000
_cell.length_c   1.000
_cell.angle_alpha   90.00
_cell.angle_beta   90.00
_cell.angle_gamma   90.00
#
_symmetry.space_group_name_H-M   'P 1'
#
loop_
_entity.id
_entity.type
_entity.pdbx_description
1 polymer ?
#
loop_
_entity_poly.entity_id
_entity_poly.type
_entity_poly.pdbx_seq_one_letter_code
_entity_poly.pdbx_strand_id
1 'polypeptide(L)'
;MSTERKPRVDLITRDYTIHLAKLVHKATFKKKSPRAIKKLKEFAEKAMGTKDVRIDTKLNKHIWSRGIRNPPKRIRVRLSRRRNEDDDGEGSLYTLAQLVEVDSFKGLQTETVDV
;
A
#
# COMPACT_ATOMS: atom_id res chain seq x y z
N MET A 1 39.27 1.53 -13.89
CA MET A 1 37.94 1.17 -14.41
C MET A 1 36.94 1.43 -13.30
N SER A 2 36.18 2.52 -13.42
CA SER A 2 35.15 2.91 -12.46
C SER A 2 34.05 1.85 -12.49
N THR A 3 33.90 1.06 -11.43
CA THR A 3 32.76 0.13 -11.30
C THR A 3 31.46 0.93 -11.35
N GLU A 4 30.73 0.75 -12.45
CA GLU A 4 29.41 1.30 -12.68
C GLU A 4 28.47 0.68 -11.63
N ARG A 5 28.23 1.40 -10.52
CA ARG A 5 27.23 0.99 -9.54
C ARG A 5 25.88 1.07 -10.23
N LYS A 6 25.26 -0.09 -10.53
CA LYS A 6 23.82 -0.15 -10.87
C LYS A 6 23.06 0.73 -9.86
N PRO A 7 22.10 1.57 -10.30
CA PRO A 7 21.37 2.43 -9.39
C PRO A 7 20.81 1.56 -8.27
N ARG A 8 21.09 1.93 -7.01
CA ARG A 8 20.51 1.22 -5.86
C ARG A 8 19.01 1.25 -6.07
N VAL A 9 18.34 0.10 -5.92
CA VAL A 9 16.88 0.12 -5.90
C VAL A 9 16.49 0.92 -4.67
N ASP A 10 16.03 2.15 -4.89
CA ASP A 10 15.89 3.13 -3.82
C ASP A 10 14.90 2.62 -2.77
N LEU A 11 15.26 2.68 -1.50
CA LEU A 11 14.29 2.52 -0.42
C LEU A 11 13.40 3.75 -0.48
N ILE A 12 12.12 3.57 -0.76
CA ILE A 12 11.18 4.66 -0.96
C ILE A 12 10.03 4.45 0.01
N THR A 13 9.66 5.51 0.70
CA THR A 13 8.42 5.56 1.49
C THR A 13 7.55 6.68 0.94
N ARG A 14 6.29 6.38 0.64
CA ARG A 14 5.34 7.34 0.10
C ARG A 14 3.98 7.18 0.74
N ASP A 15 3.33 8.31 1.01
CA ASP A 15 1.97 8.37 1.52
C ASP A 15 0.99 8.62 0.37
N TYR A 16 0.02 7.72 0.23
CA TYR A 16 -1.00 7.75 -0.81
C TYR A 16 -2.40 7.83 -0.21
N THR A 17 -3.28 8.58 -0.88
CA THR A 17 -4.72 8.53 -0.60
C THR A 17 -5.42 7.66 -1.63
N ILE A 18 -5.96 6.52 -1.21
CA ILE A 18 -6.59 5.54 -2.11
C ILE A 18 -8.12 5.64 -2.03
N HIS A 19 -8.75 5.82 -3.19
CA HIS A 19 -10.20 5.94 -3.30
C HIS A 19 -10.89 4.57 -3.41
N LEU A 20 -10.99 3.84 -2.28
CA LEU A 20 -11.59 2.50 -2.22
C LEU A 20 -13.01 2.43 -2.79
N ALA A 21 -13.86 3.44 -2.54
CA ALA A 21 -15.24 3.43 -3.04
C ALA A 21 -15.35 3.33 -4.57
N LYS A 22 -14.33 3.83 -5.30
CA LYS A 22 -14.24 3.72 -6.77
C LYS A 22 -13.80 2.31 -7.18
N LEU A 23 -12.87 1.73 -6.42
CA LEU A 23 -12.30 0.41 -6.67
C LEU A 23 -13.28 -0.75 -6.39
N VAL A 24 -14.18 -0.57 -5.42
CA VAL A 24 -15.23 -1.55 -5.08
C VAL A 24 -16.58 -1.25 -5.73
N HIS A 25 -16.63 -0.26 -6.63
CA HIS A 25 -17.84 0.08 -7.36
C HIS A 25 -18.37 -1.14 -8.13
N LYS A 26 -19.70 -1.32 -8.15
CA LYS A 26 -20.40 -2.48 -8.74
C LYS A 26 -20.02 -3.86 -8.18
N ALA A 27 -19.27 -3.93 -7.09
CA ALA A 27 -19.00 -5.21 -6.44
C ALA A 27 -20.18 -5.68 -5.57
N THR A 28 -20.47 -6.98 -5.59
CA THR A 28 -21.44 -7.63 -4.70
C THR A 28 -21.10 -7.35 -3.24
N PHE A 29 -22.11 -7.12 -2.39
CA PHE A 29 -21.90 -6.73 -0.99
C PHE A 29 -21.01 -7.69 -0.20
N LYS A 30 -21.18 -9.01 -0.38
CA LYS A 30 -20.34 -10.03 0.28
C LYS A 30 -18.88 -10.05 -0.20
N LYS A 31 -18.52 -9.28 -1.22
CA LYS A 31 -17.17 -9.25 -1.81
C LYS A 31 -16.52 -7.86 -1.73
N LYS A 32 -17.18 -6.84 -1.17
CA LYS A 32 -16.68 -5.46 -1.20
C LYS A 32 -15.39 -5.28 -0.41
N SER A 33 -15.36 -5.56 0.89
CA SER A 33 -14.14 -5.43 1.70
C SER A 33 -13.01 -6.38 1.23
N PRO A 34 -13.27 -7.67 0.91
CA PRO A 34 -12.26 -8.54 0.29
C PRO A 34 -11.69 -7.98 -1.02
N ARG A 35 -12.53 -7.40 -1.88
CA ARG A 35 -12.09 -6.76 -3.13
C ARG A 35 -11.30 -5.48 -2.86
N ALA A 36 -11.64 -4.72 -1.81
CA ALA A 36 -10.90 -3.53 -1.40
C ALA A 36 -9.45 -3.88 -1.07
N ILE A 37 -9.22 -4.95 -0.31
CA ILE A 37 -7.89 -5.45 0.04
C ILE A 37 -7.12 -5.91 -1.20
N LYS A 38 -7.77 -6.67 -2.10
CA LYS A 38 -7.15 -7.10 -3.36
C LYS A 38 -6.71 -5.89 -4.20
N LYS A 39 -7.58 -4.89 -4.35
CA LYS A 39 -7.27 -3.66 -5.10
C LYS A 39 -6.22 -2.79 -4.43
N LEU A 40 -6.15 -2.80 -3.09
CA LEU A 40 -5.07 -2.17 -2.35
C LEU A 40 -3.71 -2.84 -2.65
N LYS A 41 -3.65 -4.19 -2.67
CA LYS A 41 -2.44 -4.92 -3.04
C LYS A 41 -2.00 -4.60 -4.47
N GLU A 42 -2.92 -4.69 -5.43
CA GLU A 42 -2.65 -4.35 -6.84
C GLU A 42 -2.14 -2.90 -7.00
N PHE A 43 -2.70 -1.96 -6.23
CA PHE A 43 -2.25 -0.57 -6.24
C PHE A 43 -0.82 -0.44 -5.71
N ALA A 44 -0.50 -1.10 -4.59
CA ALA A 44 0.82 -1.06 -3.98
C ALA A 44 1.89 -1.72 -4.86
N GLU A 45 1.57 -2.88 -5.45
CA GLU A 45 2.43 -3.58 -6.42
C GLU A 45 2.76 -2.68 -7.62
N LYS A 46 1.74 -2.02 -8.20
CA LYS A 46 1.94 -1.09 -9.32
C LYS A 46 2.71 0.17 -8.92
N ALA A 47 2.47 0.71 -7.73
CA ALA A 47 3.09 1.97 -7.29
C ALA A 47 4.57 1.80 -6.90
N MET A 48 4.93 0.66 -6.28
CA MET A 48 6.27 0.41 -5.74
C MET A 48 7.12 -0.53 -6.60
N GLY A 49 6.50 -1.26 -7.53
CA GLY A 49 7.16 -2.19 -8.44
C GLY A 49 7.60 -3.51 -7.77
N THR A 50 7.01 -3.87 -6.63
CA THR A 50 7.35 -5.08 -5.87
C THR A 50 6.21 -6.08 -5.88
N LYS A 51 6.50 -7.35 -6.14
CA LYS A 51 5.52 -8.45 -6.13
C LYS A 51 5.08 -8.84 -4.72
N ASP A 52 5.99 -8.78 -3.73
CA ASP A 52 5.63 -9.03 -2.33
C ASP A 52 5.05 -7.76 -1.69
N VAL A 53 3.77 -7.82 -1.32
CA VAL A 53 3.04 -6.75 -0.64
C VAL A 53 2.43 -7.27 0.66
N ARG A 54 2.97 -6.77 1.77
CA ARG A 54 2.56 -7.09 3.12
C ARG A 54 1.65 -5.98 3.65
N ILE A 55 0.44 -6.34 4.05
CA ILE A 55 -0.54 -5.40 4.61
C ILE A 55 -0.47 -5.47 6.13
N ASP A 56 -0.27 -4.33 6.78
CA ASP A 56 -0.28 -4.27 8.23
C ASP A 56 -1.65 -4.63 8.82
N THR A 57 -1.63 -5.22 10.00
CA THR A 57 -2.83 -5.66 10.71
C THR A 57 -3.77 -4.49 11.04
N LYS A 58 -3.24 -3.30 11.37
CA LYS A 58 -4.07 -2.10 11.64
C LYS A 58 -4.79 -1.64 10.39
N LEU A 59 -4.10 -1.62 9.24
CA LEU A 59 -4.70 -1.28 7.96
C LEU A 59 -5.81 -2.26 7.57
N ASN A 60 -5.58 -3.57 7.77
CA ASN A 60 -6.60 -4.57 7.55
C ASN A 60 -7.83 -4.35 8.46
N LYS A 61 -7.62 -4.18 9.77
CA LYS A 61 -8.70 -3.89 10.72
C LYS A 61 -9.50 -2.65 10.33
N HIS A 62 -8.83 -1.58 9.88
CA HIS A 62 -9.49 -0.36 9.45
C HIS A 62 -10.39 -0.57 8.22
N ILE A 63 -9.94 -1.36 7.22
CA ILE A 63 -10.75 -1.70 6.05
C ILE A 63 -11.99 -2.52 6.45
N TRP A 64 -11.85 -3.41 7.43
CA TRP A 64 -12.93 -4.26 7.93
C TRP A 64 -13.80 -3.61 9.03
N SER A 65 -13.44 -2.42 9.53
CA SER A 65 -14.12 -1.76 10.66
C SER A 65 -15.63 -1.58 10.50
N ARG A 66 -16.10 -1.42 9.26
CA ARG A 66 -17.53 -1.24 8.90
C ARG A 66 -18.16 -2.50 8.33
N GLY A 67 -17.53 -3.65 8.53
CA GLY A 67 -17.94 -4.95 8.01
C GLY A 67 -17.69 -5.14 6.50
N ILE A 68 -18.30 -6.18 5.95
CA ILE A 68 -18.02 -6.65 4.58
C ILE A 68 -18.60 -5.78 3.47
N ARG A 69 -19.73 -5.09 3.75
CA ARG A 69 -20.53 -4.36 2.76
C ARG A 69 -20.03 -2.95 2.49
N ASN A 70 -19.46 -2.29 3.48
CA ASN A 70 -19.22 -0.84 3.47
C ASN A 70 -17.77 -0.48 3.87
N PRO A 71 -16.74 -0.88 3.11
CA PRO A 71 -15.38 -0.43 3.39
C PRO A 71 -15.29 1.11 3.40
N PRO A 72 -14.32 1.71 4.12
CA PRO A 72 -14.08 3.15 4.10
C PRO A 72 -14.01 3.69 2.67
N LYS A 73 -14.52 4.89 2.42
CA LYS A 73 -14.57 5.48 1.06
C LYS A 73 -13.16 5.79 0.53
N ARG A 74 -12.32 6.33 1.40
CA ARG A 74 -10.91 6.68 1.16
C ARG A 74 -10.09 6.21 2.36
N ILE A 75 -8.83 5.88 2.11
CA ILE A 75 -7.84 5.55 3.13
C ILE A 75 -6.52 6.26 2.80
N ARG A 76 -5.78 6.70 3.82
CA ARG A 76 -4.41 7.19 3.68
C ARG A 76 -3.48 6.05 4.08
N VAL A 77 -2.57 5.69 3.19
CA VAL A 77 -1.70 4.52 3.33
C VAL A 77 -0.27 4.95 3.10
N ARG A 78 0.61 4.56 4.02
CA ARG A 78 2.06 4.64 3.85
C ARG A 78 2.55 3.36 3.20
N LEU A 79 3.14 3.47 2.03
CA LEU A 79 3.80 2.38 1.34
C LEU A 79 5.31 2.53 1.51
N SER A 80 5.93 1.58 2.21
CA SER A 80 7.38 1.54 2.42
C SER A 80 7.96 0.37 1.65
N ARG A 81 8.85 0.62 0.70
CA ARG A 81 9.65 -0.42 0.05
C ARG A 81 10.87 -0.71 0.91
N ARG A 82 11.01 -1.94 1.40
CA ARG A 82 12.05 -2.38 2.34
C ARG A 82 12.79 -3.61 1.78
N ARG A 83 14.01 -3.84 2.29
CA ARG A 83 14.77 -5.07 2.02
C ARG A 83 14.27 -6.19 2.93
N ASN A 84 14.15 -7.38 2.37
CA ASN A 84 13.93 -8.59 3.16
C ASN A 84 15.27 -9.00 3.80
N GLU A 85 15.31 -9.09 5.13
CA GLU A 85 16.55 -9.45 5.86
C GLU A 85 16.75 -10.98 5.93
N ASP A 86 15.68 -11.76 5.75
CA ASP A 86 15.69 -13.23 5.87
C ASP A 86 15.97 -13.95 4.53
N ASP A 87 16.08 -13.22 3.42
CA ASP A 87 16.24 -13.78 2.08
C ASP A 87 17.46 -13.12 1.41
N ASP A 88 18.60 -13.82 1.45
CA ASP A 88 19.88 -13.39 0.88
C ASP A 88 19.90 -13.38 -0.68
N GLY A 89 18.75 -13.64 -1.32
CA GLY A 89 18.59 -13.49 -2.76
C GLY A 89 18.80 -12.04 -3.22
N GLU A 90 19.63 -11.84 -4.24
CA GLU A 90 19.84 -10.53 -4.88
C GLU A 90 18.50 -9.93 -5.36
N GLY A 91 17.94 -8.98 -4.60
CA GLY A 91 16.81 -8.16 -5.03
C GLY A 91 15.45 -8.41 -4.35
N SER A 92 15.40 -9.18 -3.26
CA SER A 92 14.16 -9.43 -2.51
C SER A 92 13.68 -8.17 -1.74
N LEU A 93 12.99 -7.28 -2.45
CA LEU A 93 12.29 -6.13 -1.89
C LEU A 93 10.82 -6.48 -1.66
N TYR A 94 10.29 -6.02 -0.53
CA TYR A 94 8.85 -6.08 -0.25
C TYR A 94 8.31 -4.70 0.03
N THR A 95 7.01 -4.52 -0.23
CA THR A 95 6.28 -3.32 0.17
C THR A 95 5.47 -3.61 1.42
N LEU A 96 5.70 -2.81 2.46
CA LEU A 96 4.85 -2.77 3.65
C LEU A 96 3.81 -1.65 3.48
N ALA A 97 2.53 -2.00 3.57
CA ALA A 97 1.41 -1.06 3.54
C ALA A 97 0.86 -0.84 4.96
N GLN A 98 0.96 0.40 5.45
CA GLN A 98 0.53 0.80 6.80
C GLN A 98 -0.58 1.85 6.73
N LEU A 99 -1.47 1.84 7.72
CA LEU A 99 -2.49 2.88 7.87
C LEU A 99 -1.83 4.17 8.38
N VAL A 100 -2.17 5.29 7.75
CA VAL A 100 -1.91 6.62 8.32
C VAL A 100 -3.25 7.18 8.78
N GLU A 101 -3.37 7.41 10.07
CA GLU A 101 -4.55 8.02 10.65
C GLU A 101 -4.55 9.51 10.31
N VAL A 102 -5.63 9.98 9.70
CA VAL A 102 -5.81 11.38 9.29
C VAL A 102 -7.23 11.81 9.60
N ASP A 103 -7.40 13.04 10.07
CA ASP A 103 -8.72 13.59 10.36
C ASP A 103 -9.49 13.93 9.08
N SER A 104 -8.78 14.36 8.04
CA SER A 104 -9.36 14.78 6.77
C SER A 104 -8.51 14.37 5.57
N PHE A 105 -9.17 14.01 4.46
CA PHE A 105 -8.52 13.69 3.18
C PHE A 105 -8.44 14.90 2.23
N LYS A 106 -8.87 16.08 2.67
CA LYS A 106 -8.87 17.29 1.82
C LYS A 106 -7.44 17.81 1.70
N GLY A 107 -7.00 18.12 0.49
CA GLY A 107 -5.66 18.70 0.24
C GLY A 107 -4.50 17.71 0.31
N LEU A 108 -4.70 16.49 0.82
CA LEU A 108 -3.64 15.48 0.90
C LEU A 108 -3.28 14.94 -0.49
N GLN A 109 -2.08 15.30 -0.96
CA GLN A 109 -1.50 14.80 -2.20
C GLN A 109 -0.59 13.60 -1.92
N THR A 110 -0.05 12.99 -2.97
CA THR A 110 0.98 11.96 -2.79
C THR A 110 2.25 12.63 -2.30
N GLU A 111 2.78 12.16 -1.18
CA GLU A 111 3.97 12.74 -0.55
C GLU A 111 5.03 11.66 -0.40
N THR A 112 6.29 12.02 -0.65
CA THR A 112 7.42 11.16 -0.29
C THR A 112 7.75 11.46 1.17
N VAL A 113 7.84 10.40 1.98
CA VAL A 113 8.16 10.51 3.40
C VAL A 113 9.60 10.08 3.57
N ASP A 114 10.43 10.99 4.06
CA ASP A 114 11.77 10.66 4.51
C ASP A 114 11.65 9.97 5.88
N VAL A 115 12.20 8.75 5.98
CA VAL A 115 12.24 7.95 7.21
C VAL A 115 13.67 7.94 7.73
#